data_AF-A0AAW1IAC7-F1
#
_entry.id   AF-A0AAW1IAC7-F1
#
_cell.length_a   1.000
_cell.length_b   1.000
_cell.length_c   1.000
_cell.angle_alpha   90.00
_cell.angle_beta   90.00
_cell.angle_gamma   90.00
#
_symmetry.space_group_name_H-M   'P 1'
#
loop_
_entity.id
_entity.type
_entity.pdbx_description
1 polymer ?
#
loop_
_entity_poly.entity_id
_entity_poly.type
_entity_poly.pdbx_seq_one_letter_code
_entity_poly.pdbx_strand_id
1 'polypeptide(L)'
;MPLTQNQILDIKDLFKECVKDILVNKEFIDTVTNVVAKTIDEKIDNVLKKYCERCDELEKANKVLVNKIDNLEQYSRRNSIRIFGVAEKSNENIQDIVMNMCSEKLNIDFSLRDIDRAHRIGPRQVGNKKRSIILKLTSFRCKMEILKNRHKLKGTAISIAEDLTKTRYDLYKLAQRKFGVKNTFTLDGTVYIRDCGIKRRIGAIQDLEK
;
A
#
# COMPACT_ATOMS: atom_id res chain seq x y z
N MET A 1 -60.10 -34.15 -54.33
CA MET A 1 -60.76 -32.83 -54.36
C MET A 1 -59.89 -31.86 -53.60
N PRO A 2 -59.54 -30.70 -54.17
CA PRO A 2 -58.89 -29.63 -53.41
C PRO A 2 -59.87 -29.05 -52.39
N LEU A 3 -59.34 -28.60 -51.24
CA LEU A 3 -60.13 -27.92 -50.20
C LEU A 3 -60.77 -26.65 -50.76
N THR A 4 -62.01 -26.39 -50.36
CA THR A 4 -62.71 -25.15 -50.72
C THR A 4 -62.16 -23.95 -49.93
N GLN A 5 -62.34 -22.75 -50.46
CA GLN A 5 -61.81 -21.52 -49.87
C GLN A 5 -62.33 -21.27 -48.44
N ASN A 6 -63.58 -21.67 -48.16
CA ASN A 6 -64.17 -21.59 -46.83
C ASN A 6 -63.54 -22.60 -45.86
N GLN A 7 -63.28 -23.83 -46.30
CA GLN A 7 -62.57 -24.82 -45.47
C GLN A 7 -61.15 -24.36 -45.10
N ILE A 8 -60.47 -23.64 -46.00
CA ILE A 8 -59.14 -23.07 -45.72
C ILE A 8 -59.23 -21.92 -44.69
N LEU A 9 -60.29 -21.11 -44.73
CA LEU A 9 -60.54 -20.03 -43.76
C LEU A 9 -60.81 -20.62 -42.37
N ASP A 10 -61.70 -21.60 -42.27
CA ASP A 10 -62.04 -22.25 -41.01
C ASP A 10 -60.82 -22.91 -40.35
N ILE A 11 -59.96 -23.57 -41.14
CA ILE A 11 -58.70 -24.16 -40.63
C ILE A 11 -57.74 -23.08 -40.11
N LYS A 12 -57.65 -21.92 -40.78
CA LYS A 12 -56.80 -20.82 -40.32
C LYS A 12 -57.31 -20.23 -39.01
N ASP A 13 -58.61 -20.08 -38.86
CA ASP A 13 -59.21 -19.55 -37.64
C ASP A 13 -59.08 -20.53 -36.47
N LEU A 14 -59.35 -21.82 -36.69
CA LEU A 14 -59.09 -22.89 -35.72
C LEU A 14 -57.62 -22.93 -35.28
N PHE A 15 -56.68 -22.83 -36.23
CA PHE A 15 -55.26 -22.82 -35.91
C PHE A 15 -54.89 -21.59 -35.07
N LYS A 16 -55.44 -20.42 -35.39
CA LYS A 16 -55.21 -19.18 -34.64
C LYS A 16 -55.75 -19.25 -33.22
N GLU A 17 -56.92 -19.85 -33.01
CA GLU A 17 -57.49 -20.06 -31.67
C GLU A 17 -56.67 -21.06 -30.86
N CYS A 18 -56.32 -22.22 -31.43
CA CYS A 18 -55.47 -23.19 -30.75
C CYS A 18 -54.13 -22.59 -30.31
N VAL A 19 -53.48 -21.79 -31.16
CA VAL A 19 -52.21 -21.13 -30.81
C VAL A 19 -52.40 -20.11 -29.69
N LYS A 20 -53.50 -19.34 -29.70
CA LYS A 20 -53.81 -18.41 -28.60
C LYS A 20 -54.03 -19.14 -27.29
N ASP A 21 -54.77 -20.24 -27.30
CA ASP A 21 -55.06 -21.01 -26.09
C ASP A 21 -53.78 -21.60 -25.49
N ILE A 22 -52.86 -22.09 -26.32
CA ILE A 22 -51.55 -22.56 -25.87
C ILE A 22 -50.72 -21.42 -25.27
N LEU A 23 -50.71 -20.24 -25.89
CA LEU A 23 -49.93 -19.09 -25.42
C LEU A 23 -50.51 -18.40 -24.19
N VAL A 24 -51.80 -18.57 -23.91
CA VAL A 24 -52.47 -18.06 -22.70
C VAL A 24 -52.51 -19.14 -21.60
N ASN A 25 -52.19 -20.40 -21.94
CA ASN A 25 -52.11 -21.49 -20.98
C ASN A 25 -51.05 -21.17 -19.91
N LYS A 26 -51.53 -20.96 -18.69
CA LYS A 26 -50.70 -20.59 -17.55
C LYS A 26 -49.64 -21.64 -17.22
N GLU A 27 -49.97 -22.94 -17.31
CA GLU A 27 -48.99 -24.01 -17.05
C GLU A 27 -47.87 -24.01 -18.08
N PHE A 28 -48.20 -23.72 -19.35
CA PHE A 28 -47.20 -23.59 -20.41
C PHE A 28 -46.27 -22.39 -20.16
N ILE A 29 -46.83 -21.20 -19.87
CA ILE A 29 -46.06 -20.00 -19.54
C ILE A 29 -45.18 -20.23 -18.32
N ASP A 30 -45.71 -20.81 -17.24
CA ASP A 30 -44.98 -21.06 -16.00
C ASP A 30 -43.83 -22.03 -16.25
N THR A 31 -44.04 -23.08 -17.05
CA THR A 31 -43.00 -24.04 -17.42
C THR A 31 -41.87 -23.36 -18.21
N VAL A 32 -42.20 -22.59 -19.24
CA VAL A 32 -41.21 -21.86 -20.04
C VAL A 32 -40.46 -20.84 -19.20
N THR A 33 -41.17 -20.08 -18.36
CA THR A 33 -40.59 -19.07 -17.47
C THR A 33 -39.63 -19.72 -16.47
N ASN A 34 -40.01 -20.84 -15.86
CA ASN A 34 -39.15 -21.56 -14.91
C ASN A 34 -37.89 -22.11 -15.58
N VAL A 35 -38.00 -22.66 -16.80
CA VAL A 35 -36.83 -23.17 -17.55
C VAL A 35 -35.89 -22.03 -17.91
N VAL A 36 -36.42 -20.90 -18.39
CA VAL A 36 -35.64 -19.71 -18.75
C VAL A 36 -34.98 -19.11 -17.51
N ALA A 37 -35.74 -18.90 -16.43
CA ALA A 37 -35.25 -18.36 -15.17
C ALA A 37 -34.11 -19.22 -14.61
N LYS A 38 -34.31 -20.53 -14.51
CA LYS A 38 -33.28 -21.47 -14.04
C LYS A 38 -32.02 -21.42 -14.91
N THR A 39 -32.17 -21.37 -16.24
CA THR A 39 -31.01 -21.30 -17.15
C THR A 39 -30.26 -19.97 -17.00
N ILE A 40 -30.97 -18.87 -16.75
CA ILE A 40 -30.38 -17.56 -16.53
C ILE A 40 -29.67 -17.52 -15.17
N ASP A 41 -30.31 -18.01 -14.11
CA ASP A 41 -29.73 -18.06 -12.76
C ASP A 41 -28.44 -18.89 -12.76
N GLU A 42 -28.45 -20.08 -13.37
CA GLU A 42 -27.24 -20.91 -13.51
C GLU A 42 -26.13 -20.19 -14.29
N LYS A 43 -26.47 -19.44 -15.35
CA LYS A 43 -25.48 -18.65 -16.10
C LYS A 43 -24.95 -17.48 -15.28
N ILE A 44 -25.82 -16.77 -14.56
CA ILE A 44 -25.44 -15.65 -13.69
C ILE A 44 -24.52 -16.15 -12.57
N ASP A 45 -24.88 -17.23 -11.88
CA ASP A 45 -24.06 -17.81 -10.81
C ASP A 45 -22.68 -18.23 -11.31
N ASN A 46 -22.62 -18.86 -12.49
CA ASN A 46 -21.35 -19.24 -13.11
C ASN A 46 -20.48 -18.03 -13.46
N VAL A 47 -21.10 -16.94 -13.96
CA VAL A 47 -20.40 -15.71 -14.30
C VAL A 47 -19.93 -14.99 -13.03
N LEU A 48 -20.79 -14.87 -12.02
CA LEU A 48 -20.46 -14.27 -10.73
C LEU A 48 -19.32 -15.03 -10.05
N LYS A 49 -19.36 -16.36 -10.04
CA LYS A 49 -18.28 -17.19 -9.49
C LYS A 49 -16.94 -16.90 -10.16
N LYS A 50 -16.89 -16.86 -11.50
CA LYS A 50 -15.68 -16.52 -12.26
C LYS A 50 -15.16 -15.12 -11.93
N TYR A 51 -16.06 -14.14 -11.79
CA TYR A 51 -15.66 -12.78 -11.40
C TYR A 51 -15.14 -12.72 -9.96
N CYS A 52 -15.77 -13.40 -9.01
CA CYS A 52 -15.30 -13.48 -7.63
C CYS A 52 -13.92 -14.12 -7.53
N GLU A 53 -13.71 -15.27 -8.18
CA GLU A 53 -12.41 -15.94 -8.24
C GLU A 53 -11.34 -15.02 -8.83
N ARG A 54 -11.67 -14.31 -9.91
CA ARG A 54 -10.75 -13.37 -10.54
C ARG A 54 -10.43 -12.16 -9.64
N CYS A 55 -11.41 -11.63 -8.93
CA CYS A 55 -11.20 -10.55 -7.96
C CYS A 55 -10.26 -10.99 -6.84
N ASP A 56 -10.46 -12.18 -6.27
CA ASP A 56 -9.60 -12.73 -5.23
C ASP A 56 -8.16 -12.93 -5.71
N GLU A 57 -7.97 -13.44 -6.92
CA GLU A 57 -6.65 -13.58 -7.55
C GLU A 57 -5.96 -12.23 -7.73
N LEU A 58 -6.69 -11.24 -8.26
CA LEU A 58 -6.16 -9.90 -8.49
C LEU A 58 -5.80 -9.21 -7.18
N GLU A 59 -6.62 -9.34 -6.14
CA GLU A 59 -6.31 -8.81 -4.82
C GLU A 59 -5.05 -9.43 -4.22
N LYS A 60 -4.92 -10.76 -4.32
CA LYS A 60 -3.72 -11.48 -3.85
C LYS A 60 -2.48 -11.02 -4.62
N ALA A 61 -2.57 -10.95 -5.95
CA ALA A 61 -1.47 -10.49 -6.79
C ALA A 61 -1.08 -9.03 -6.48
N ASN A 62 -2.07 -8.15 -6.32
CA ASN A 62 -1.83 -6.74 -5.98
C ASN A 62 -1.15 -6.60 -4.62
N LYS A 63 -1.61 -7.32 -3.59
CA LYS A 63 -0.95 -7.36 -2.28
C LYS A 63 0.52 -7.79 -2.38
N VAL A 64 0.82 -8.81 -3.19
CA VAL A 64 2.21 -9.24 -3.43
C VAL A 64 3.03 -8.16 -4.14
N LEU A 65 2.47 -7.51 -5.16
CA LEU A 65 3.16 -6.46 -5.92
C LEU A 65 3.44 -5.23 -5.06
N VAL A 66 2.46 -4.75 -4.30
CA VAL A 66 2.64 -3.63 -3.36
C VAL A 66 3.76 -3.92 -2.37
N ASN A 67 3.79 -5.13 -1.80
CA ASN A 67 4.86 -5.53 -0.88
C ASN A 67 6.23 -5.59 -1.56
N LYS A 68 6.31 -6.07 -2.81
CA LYS A 68 7.56 -6.09 -3.58
C LYS A 68 8.07 -4.67 -3.88
N ILE A 69 7.18 -3.77 -4.26
CA ILE A 69 7.52 -2.36 -4.53
C ILE A 69 8.06 -1.70 -3.25
N ASP A 70 7.38 -1.85 -2.11
CA ASP A 70 7.86 -1.30 -0.83
C ASP A 70 9.24 -1.85 -0.45
N ASN A 71 9.47 -3.15 -0.63
CA ASN A 71 10.77 -3.76 -0.33
C ASN A 71 11.89 -3.21 -1.22
N LEU A 72 11.64 -3.08 -2.52
CA LEU A 72 12.62 -2.51 -3.47
C LEU A 72 12.91 -1.05 -3.16
N GLU A 73 11.87 -0.28 -2.88
CA GLU A 73 12.00 1.13 -2.51
C GLU A 73 12.79 1.27 -1.20
N GLN A 74 12.46 0.50 -0.16
CA GLN A 74 13.19 0.52 1.11
C GLN A 74 14.65 0.08 0.94
N TYR A 75 14.91 -0.89 0.06
CA TYR A 75 16.27 -1.33 -0.28
C TYR A 75 17.07 -0.20 -0.93
N SER A 76 16.46 0.57 -1.85
CA SER A 76 17.11 1.75 -2.44
C SER A 76 17.43 2.84 -1.40
N ARG A 77 16.61 2.93 -0.35
CA ARG A 77 16.78 3.87 0.79
C ARG A 77 17.70 3.33 1.88
N ARG A 78 18.27 2.12 1.73
CA ARG A 78 19.03 1.44 2.79
C ARG A 78 20.18 2.25 3.36
N ASN A 79 20.88 3.04 2.53
CA ASN A 79 21.98 3.91 2.97
C ASN A 79 21.54 5.35 3.27
N SER A 80 20.23 5.62 3.33
CA SER A 80 19.69 6.95 3.57
C SER A 80 19.22 7.13 5.01
N ILE A 81 19.47 8.32 5.54
CA ILE A 81 18.96 8.80 6.83
C ILE A 81 18.29 10.16 6.66
N ARG A 82 17.40 10.49 7.60
CA ARG A 82 16.81 11.82 7.72
C ARG A 82 17.33 12.52 8.95
N ILE A 83 17.72 13.77 8.78
CA ILE A 83 18.18 14.66 9.83
C ILE A 83 17.14 15.77 9.98
N PHE A 84 16.63 15.94 11.20
CA PHE A 84 15.60 16.92 11.54
C PHE A 84 16.17 18.01 12.44
N GLY A 85 15.53 19.19 12.45
CA GLY A 85 15.80 20.25 13.42
C GLY A 85 17.03 21.13 13.16
N VAL A 86 17.77 20.86 12.08
CA VAL A 86 18.87 21.69 11.59
C VAL A 86 18.31 23.02 11.08
N ALA A 87 18.80 24.15 11.62
CA ALA A 87 18.39 25.48 11.20
C ALA A 87 18.65 25.69 9.69
N GLU A 88 17.74 26.37 9.00
CA GLU A 88 17.91 26.70 7.58
C GLU A 88 18.55 28.06 7.42
N LYS A 89 19.57 28.15 6.58
CA LYS A 89 20.17 29.41 6.15
C LYS A 89 19.99 29.60 4.64
N SER A 90 19.99 30.85 4.18
CA SER A 90 20.05 31.14 2.75
C SER A 90 21.43 30.74 2.21
N ASN A 91 21.47 30.15 1.01
CA ASN A 91 22.71 29.68 0.36
C ASN A 91 23.55 28.73 1.25
N GLU A 92 22.89 27.82 1.95
CA GLU A 92 23.57 26.85 2.81
C GLU A 92 24.26 25.72 2.02
N ASN A 93 25.49 25.38 2.40
CA ASN A 93 26.12 24.13 1.97
C ASN A 93 25.70 22.99 2.90
N ILE A 94 24.78 22.14 2.43
CA ILE A 94 24.26 21.02 3.21
C ILE A 94 25.35 20.01 3.55
N GLN A 95 26.32 19.79 2.67
CA GLN A 95 27.40 18.83 2.91
C GLN A 95 28.25 19.29 4.09
N ASP A 96 28.67 20.56 4.11
CA ASP A 96 29.46 21.13 5.21
C ASP A 96 28.69 21.09 6.53
N ILE A 97 27.40 21.43 6.51
CA ILE A 97 26.54 21.36 7.70
C ILE A 97 26.49 19.95 8.27
N VAL A 98 26.32 18.94 7.41
CA VAL A 98 26.28 17.54 7.84
C VAL A 98 27.64 17.08 8.36
N MET A 99 28.74 17.45 7.68
CA MET A 99 30.09 17.11 8.13
C MET A 99 30.40 17.70 9.50
N ASN A 100 30.15 19.00 9.70
CA ASN A 100 30.35 19.66 10.98
C ASN A 100 29.46 19.07 12.07
N MET A 101 28.21 18.71 11.75
CA MET A 101 27.34 18.03 12.71
C MET A 101 27.88 16.65 13.12
N CYS A 102 28.36 15.85 12.17
CA CYS A 102 28.95 14.55 12.46
C CYS A 102 30.25 14.66 13.28
N SER A 103 31.13 15.61 12.97
CA SER A 103 32.38 15.81 13.72
C SER A 103 32.11 16.40 15.11
N GLU A 104 31.42 17.54 15.19
CA GLU A 104 31.24 18.29 16.45
C GLU A 104 30.25 17.65 17.42
N LYS A 105 29.16 17.02 16.91
CA LYS A 105 28.08 16.50 17.77
C LYS A 105 28.12 15.00 17.94
N LEU A 106 28.59 14.26 16.94
CA LEU A 106 28.65 12.80 17.01
C LEU A 106 30.05 12.26 17.32
N ASN A 107 31.10 13.08 17.16
CA ASN A 107 32.50 12.68 17.27
C ASN A 107 32.80 11.46 16.38
N ILE A 108 32.45 11.57 15.10
CA ILE A 108 32.70 10.56 14.07
C ILE A 108 33.61 11.20 13.02
N ASP A 109 34.62 10.45 12.57
CA ASP A 109 35.39 10.82 11.38
C ASP A 109 34.51 10.68 10.15
N PHE A 110 34.16 11.82 9.54
CA PHE A 110 33.16 11.89 8.49
C PHE A 110 33.57 12.94 7.46
N SER A 111 33.67 12.52 6.21
CA SER A 111 34.20 13.32 5.12
C SER A 111 33.25 13.40 3.93
N LEU A 112 33.58 14.23 2.94
CA LEU A 112 32.83 14.29 1.68
C LEU A 112 32.74 12.93 0.97
N ARG A 113 33.70 12.03 1.17
CA ARG A 113 33.71 10.68 0.54
C ARG A 113 32.62 9.76 1.11
N ASP A 114 32.10 10.08 2.28
CA ASP A 114 31.03 9.33 2.92
C ASP A 114 29.64 9.76 2.43
N ILE A 115 29.55 10.91 1.74
CA ILE A 115 28.32 11.50 1.24
C ILE A 115 28.13 11.11 -0.24
N ASP A 116 27.06 10.37 -0.53
CA ASP A 116 26.58 10.18 -1.91
C ASP A 116 25.71 11.38 -2.34
N ARG A 117 24.75 11.76 -1.49
CA ARG A 117 23.88 12.93 -1.76
C ARG A 117 23.35 13.51 -0.46
N ALA A 118 23.31 14.84 -0.35
CA ALA A 118 22.72 15.54 0.79
C ALA A 118 21.90 16.76 0.32
N HIS A 119 20.64 16.86 0.72
CA HIS A 119 19.79 18.01 0.38
C HIS A 119 18.57 18.13 1.32
N ARG A 120 17.96 19.31 1.36
CA ARG A 120 16.68 19.54 2.06
C ARG A 120 15.53 18.88 1.32
N ILE A 121 14.57 18.33 2.06
CA ILE A 121 13.34 17.76 1.50
C ILE A 121 12.17 18.73 1.65
N GLY A 122 11.40 18.85 0.56
CA GLY A 122 10.14 19.56 0.53
C GLY A 122 10.27 21.04 0.20
N PRO A 123 9.12 21.70 -0.10
CA PRO A 123 9.09 23.11 -0.42
C PRO A 123 9.50 23.95 0.80
N ARG A 124 10.20 25.07 0.55
CA ARG A 124 10.51 26.04 1.60
C ARG A 124 9.20 26.58 2.15
N GLN A 125 8.95 26.37 3.43
CA GLN A 125 7.69 26.79 4.06
C GLN A 125 7.84 28.20 4.61
N VAL A 126 6.75 28.99 4.52
CA VAL A 126 6.67 30.30 5.16
C VAL A 126 6.60 30.09 6.69
N GLY A 127 7.49 30.74 7.44
CA GLY A 127 7.59 30.61 8.90
C GLY A 127 8.84 29.86 9.38
N ASN A 128 8.87 29.50 10.66
CA ASN A 128 10.07 28.99 11.35
C ASN A 128 10.23 27.45 11.28
N LYS A 129 9.56 26.78 10.33
CA LYS A 129 9.54 25.32 10.24
C LYS A 129 10.69 24.81 9.38
N LYS A 130 11.70 24.27 10.04
CA LYS A 130 12.93 23.73 9.46
C LYS A 130 12.65 22.44 8.68
N ARG A 131 12.98 22.41 7.39
CA ARG A 131 12.94 21.21 6.53
C ARG A 131 13.97 20.19 6.98
N SER A 132 13.61 18.91 6.85
CA SER A 132 14.57 17.84 7.07
C SER A 132 15.59 17.77 5.96
N ILE A 133 16.79 17.28 6.29
CA ILE A 133 17.82 16.93 5.33
C ILE A 133 17.72 15.42 5.10
N ILE A 134 17.73 14.99 3.84
CA ILE A 134 18.05 13.61 3.50
C ILE A 134 19.54 13.52 3.20
N LEU A 135 20.16 12.54 3.82
CA LEU A 135 21.56 12.20 3.62
C LEU A 135 21.62 10.76 3.13
N LYS A 136 22.05 10.57 1.88
CA LYS A 136 22.41 9.28 1.33
C LYS A 136 23.92 9.10 1.46
N LEU A 137 24.30 7.99 2.07
CA LEU A 137 25.67 7.65 2.39
C LEU A 137 26.22 6.66 1.37
N THR A 138 27.53 6.69 1.14
CA THR A 138 28.20 5.76 0.24
C THR A 138 28.25 4.33 0.81
N SER A 139 28.26 4.17 2.14
CA SER A 139 28.31 2.87 2.80
C SER A 139 27.28 2.69 3.91
N PHE A 140 26.77 1.46 4.02
CA PHE A 140 25.89 1.04 5.12
C PHE A 140 26.61 1.12 6.48
N ARG A 141 27.92 0.85 6.51
CA ARG A 141 28.76 0.96 7.72
C ARG A 141 28.69 2.37 8.30
N CYS A 142 28.90 3.39 7.46
CA CYS A 142 28.84 4.79 7.86
C CYS A 142 27.45 5.18 8.39
N LYS A 143 26.38 4.72 7.72
CA LYS A 143 25.00 4.89 8.22
C LYS A 143 24.85 4.35 9.65
N MET A 144 25.30 3.12 9.88
CA MET A 144 25.16 2.47 11.19
C MET A 144 25.98 3.17 12.27
N GLU A 145 27.16 3.69 11.93
CA GLU A 145 28.01 4.46 12.84
C GLU A 145 27.35 5.76 13.29
N ILE A 146 26.76 6.51 12.35
CA ILE A 146 25.96 7.71 12.65
C ILE A 146 24.75 7.35 13.53
N LEU A 147 23.98 6.34 13.13
CA LEU A 147 22.81 5.93 13.89
C LEU A 147 23.16 5.45 15.30
N LYS A 148 24.29 4.75 15.50
CA LYS A 148 24.75 4.31 16.82
C LYS A 148 25.04 5.50 17.73
N ASN A 149 25.68 6.54 17.20
CA ASN A 149 26.09 7.73 17.97
C ASN A 149 25.02 8.81 18.09
N ARG A 150 23.87 8.71 17.40
CA ARG A 150 22.80 9.73 17.44
C ARG A 150 22.28 10.08 18.83
N HIS A 151 22.47 9.20 19.82
CA HIS A 151 22.12 9.47 21.21
C HIS A 151 22.86 10.68 21.80
N LYS A 152 24.03 11.04 21.24
CA LYS A 152 24.80 12.25 21.61
C LYS A 152 24.10 13.55 21.22
N LEU A 153 23.09 13.50 20.36
CA LEU A 153 22.27 14.66 19.98
C LEU A 153 21.17 14.99 21.01
N LYS A 154 21.01 14.18 22.06
CA LYS A 154 20.05 14.46 23.15
C LYS A 154 20.36 15.83 23.76
N GLY A 155 19.32 16.63 23.97
CA GLY A 155 19.44 18.01 24.46
C GLY A 155 19.64 19.05 23.36
N THR A 156 19.91 18.63 22.12
CA THR A 156 19.89 19.54 20.96
C THR A 156 18.53 19.53 20.26
N ALA A 157 18.30 20.48 19.36
CA ALA A 157 17.14 20.47 18.48
C ALA A 157 17.23 19.41 17.36
N ILE A 158 18.38 18.74 17.19
CA ILE A 158 18.66 17.86 16.07
C ILE A 158 18.28 16.42 16.43
N SER A 159 17.63 15.73 15.50
CA SER A 159 17.41 14.29 15.61
C SER A 159 17.66 13.58 14.28
N ILE A 160 18.07 12.32 14.36
CA ILE A 160 18.40 11.48 13.20
C ILE A 160 17.53 10.23 13.24
N ALA A 161 16.95 9.86 12.10
CA ALA A 161 16.21 8.62 11.92
C ALA A 161 16.56 7.96 10.57
N GLU A 162 16.24 6.69 10.43
CA GLU A 162 16.30 6.02 9.12
C GLU A 162 15.32 6.64 8.13
N ASP A 163 15.69 6.65 6.85
CA ASP A 163 14.74 7.01 5.79
C ASP A 163 13.86 5.80 5.44
N LEU A 164 12.64 5.80 5.97
CA LEU A 164 11.65 4.76 5.74
C LEU A 164 10.73 5.13 4.58
N THR A 165 10.22 4.13 3.85
CA THR A 165 9.05 4.29 2.98
C THR A 165 7.86 4.81 3.79
N LYS A 166 6.89 5.41 3.10
CA LYS A 166 5.71 5.99 3.76
C LYS A 166 4.95 4.94 4.56
N THR A 167 4.71 3.77 3.97
CA THR A 167 4.04 2.63 4.60
C THR A 167 4.74 2.20 5.89
N ARG A 168 6.07 2.04 5.86
CA ARG A 168 6.84 1.61 7.04
C ARG A 168 6.95 2.69 8.10
N TYR A 169 7.03 3.95 7.69
CA TYR A 169 7.00 5.08 8.62
C TYR A 169 5.65 5.15 9.36
N ASP A 170 4.54 4.97 8.64
CA ASP A 170 3.21 4.98 9.24
C ASP A 170 3.04 3.79 10.19
N LEU A 171 3.51 2.61 9.81
CA LEU A 171 3.57 1.43 10.69
C LEU A 171 4.41 1.70 11.95
N TYR A 172 5.58 2.34 11.80
CA TYR A 172 6.42 2.75 12.92
C TYR A 172 5.68 3.70 13.85
N LYS A 173 4.92 4.66 13.32
CA LYS A 173 4.12 5.60 14.13
C LYS A 173 2.96 4.92 14.85
N LEU A 174 2.29 3.97 14.21
CA LEU A 174 1.26 3.16 14.86
C LEU A 174 1.86 2.31 15.99
N ALA A 175 3.00 1.65 15.74
CA ALA A 175 3.72 0.90 16.76
C ALA A 175 4.14 1.80 17.95
N GLN A 176 4.65 3.00 17.68
CA GLN A 176 4.99 3.98 18.73
C GLN A 176 3.80 4.39 19.57
N ARG A 177 2.62 4.59 18.96
CA ARG A 177 1.39 4.95 19.68
C ARG A 177 0.92 3.81 20.58
N LYS A 178 1.07 2.56 20.14
CA LYS A 178 0.60 1.38 20.89
C LYS A 178 1.58 0.93 21.98
N PHE A 179 2.87 0.79 21.67
CA PHE A 179 3.87 0.21 22.56
C PHE A 179 4.78 1.26 23.23
N GLY A 180 4.71 2.51 22.78
CA GLY A 180 5.55 3.61 23.26
C GLY A 180 6.84 3.78 22.48
N VAL A 181 7.36 5.01 22.48
CA VAL A 181 8.57 5.42 21.74
C VAL A 181 9.81 4.65 22.22
N LYS A 182 9.94 4.40 23.53
CA LYS A 182 11.10 3.68 24.10
C LYS A 182 11.16 2.21 23.66
N ASN A 183 10.00 1.62 23.39
CA ASN A 183 9.87 0.21 23.03
C ASN A 183 9.80 -0.01 21.52
N THR A 184 9.78 1.05 20.70
CA THR A 184 9.65 0.95 19.25
C THR A 184 10.86 1.54 18.56
N PHE A 185 11.52 0.75 17.71
CA PHE A 185 12.71 1.18 16.99
C PHE A 185 12.75 0.58 15.59
N THR A 186 13.57 1.17 14.74
CA THR A 186 13.84 0.63 13.40
C THR A 186 15.25 0.09 13.34
N LEU A 187 15.43 -0.93 12.49
CA LEU A 187 16.73 -1.46 12.14
C LEU A 187 16.68 -1.92 10.68
N ASP A 188 17.56 -1.36 9.85
CA ASP A 188 17.69 -1.69 8.43
C ASP A 188 16.35 -1.59 7.68
N GLY A 189 15.67 -0.46 7.89
CA GLY A 189 14.36 -0.20 7.31
C GLY A 189 13.22 -1.07 7.86
N THR A 190 13.44 -1.92 8.86
CA THR A 190 12.41 -2.79 9.44
C THR A 190 11.98 -2.26 10.81
N VAL A 191 10.67 -2.31 11.09
CA VAL A 191 10.10 -1.89 12.37
C VAL A 191 10.18 -3.03 13.39
N TYR A 192 10.64 -2.72 14.58
CA TYR A 192 10.70 -3.63 15.71
C TYR A 192 10.06 -3.01 16.94
N ILE A 193 9.45 -3.87 17.75
CA ILE A 193 9.01 -3.54 19.10
C ILE A 193 9.75 -4.39 20.12
N ARG A 194 9.84 -3.89 21.35
CA ARG A 194 10.25 -4.64 22.53
C ARG A 194 9.04 -4.74 23.45
N ASP A 195 8.50 -5.93 23.58
CA ASP A 195 7.34 -6.23 24.42
C ASP A 195 7.73 -7.29 25.45
N CYS A 196 7.52 -7.01 26.73
CA CYS A 196 7.97 -7.86 27.84
C CYS A 196 9.44 -8.33 27.74
N GLY A 197 10.33 -7.49 27.20
CA GLY A 197 11.75 -7.81 26.99
C GLY A 197 12.06 -8.56 25.70
N ILE A 198 11.06 -9.08 24.98
CA ILE A 198 11.22 -9.81 23.73
C ILE A 198 11.18 -8.84 22.54
N LYS A 199 12.17 -8.94 21.66
CA LYS A 199 12.22 -8.19 20.40
C LYS A 199 11.33 -8.88 19.35
N ARG A 200 10.36 -8.17 18.80
CA ARG A 200 9.47 -8.67 17.73
C ARG A 200 9.54 -7.77 16.51
N ARG A 201 9.53 -8.37 15.31
CA ARG A 201 9.44 -7.66 14.03
C ARG A 201 7.98 -7.36 13.73
N ILE A 202 7.69 -6.14 13.27
CA ILE A 202 6.37 -5.73 12.78
C ILE A 202 6.49 -5.49 11.28
N GLY A 203 5.89 -6.38 10.48
CA GLY A 203 5.87 -6.27 9.03
C GLY A 203 4.59 -5.65 8.49
N ALA A 204 3.48 -5.83 9.21
CA ALA A 204 2.17 -5.31 8.82
C ALA A 204 1.38 -4.82 10.04
N ILE A 205 0.26 -4.16 9.77
CA ILE A 205 -0.63 -3.62 10.81
C ILE A 205 -1.17 -4.76 11.69
N GLN A 206 -1.48 -5.93 11.11
CA GLN A 206 -1.98 -7.09 11.84
C GLN A 206 -0.97 -7.63 12.86
N ASP A 207 0.33 -7.40 12.66
CA ASP A 207 1.36 -7.83 13.62
C ASP A 207 1.33 -6.99 14.91
N LEU A 208 0.66 -5.83 14.91
CA LEU A 208 0.50 -5.01 16.09
C LEU A 208 -0.51 -5.59 17.09
N GLU A 209 -1.43 -6.45 16.64
CA GLU A 209 -2.52 -7.00 17.46
C GLU A 209 -2.13 -8.29 18.20
N LYS A 210 -1.08 -8.96 17.73
CA LYS A 210 -0.48 -10.15 18.35
C LYS A 210 0.50 -9.76 19.45
#